data_AF-A0A5J4V2N5-F1
#
_entry.id   AF-A0A5J4V2N5-F1
#
_cell.length_a   1.000
_cell.length_b   1.000
_cell.length_c   1.000
_cell.angle_alpha   90.00
_cell.angle_beta   90.00
_cell.angle_gamma   90.00
#
_symmetry.space_group_name_H-M   'P 1'
#
loop_
_entity.id
_entity.type
_entity.pdbx_description
1 polymer ?
#
loop_
_entity_poly.entity_id
_entity_poly.type
_entity_poly.pdbx_seq_one_letter_code
_entity_poly.pdbx_strand_id
1 'polypeptide(L)'
;GDVIVQAELVTVKYAEALIISFCSSGGSGEQIDNQIINGLNFIVNFIKELHKGRNNHQQYFQPQPALARICYEQIEEEAGNEEIDILLNNKGQQYNKIKIQAKKAKKEIFNLYINQSNTQPDQYL
;
A
#
# COMPACT_ATOMS: atom_id res chain seq x y z
N GLY A 1 -12.16 -8.45 11.50
CA GLY A 1 -12.30 -7.60 10.31
C GLY A 1 -13.36 -8.21 9.45
N ASP A 2 -14.37 -7.44 9.07
CA ASP A 2 -15.43 -7.91 8.19
C ASP A 2 -14.92 -7.97 6.74
N VAL A 3 -15.05 -9.13 6.11
CA VAL A 3 -14.67 -9.39 4.71
C VAL A 3 -15.41 -8.45 3.76
N ILE A 4 -16.68 -8.15 4.05
CA ILE A 4 -17.53 -7.28 3.23
C ILE A 4 -16.96 -5.85 3.25
N VAL A 5 -16.63 -5.35 4.44
CA VAL A 5 -16.02 -4.01 4.61
C VAL A 5 -14.69 -3.92 3.86
N GLN A 6 -13.89 -4.98 3.85
CA GLN A 6 -12.61 -5.00 3.13
C GLN A 6 -12.81 -5.00 1.61
N ALA A 7 -13.78 -5.76 1.11
CA ALA A 7 -14.15 -5.76 -0.30
C ALA A 7 -14.70 -4.39 -0.75
N GLU A 8 -15.50 -3.74 0.09
CA GLU A 8 -16.00 -2.38 -0.17
C GLU A 8 -14.85 -1.38 -0.28
N LEU A 9 -13.89 -1.40 0.65
CA LEU A 9 -12.71 -0.54 0.62
C LEU A 9 -11.87 -0.72 -0.65
N VAL A 10 -11.68 -1.96 -1.11
CA VAL A 10 -10.99 -2.25 -2.37
C VAL A 10 -11.82 -1.77 -3.58
N THR A 11 -13.13 -1.94 -3.53
CA THR A 11 -14.04 -1.53 -4.62
C THR A 11 -14.06 -0.01 -4.80
N VAL A 12 -14.02 0.75 -3.71
CA VAL A 12 -13.95 2.22 -3.74
C VAL A 12 -12.51 2.75 -3.92
N LYS A 13 -11.56 1.87 -4.27
CA LYS A 13 -10.15 2.20 -4.52
C LYS A 13 -9.51 3.00 -3.37
N TYR A 14 -9.83 2.61 -2.14
CA TYR A 14 -9.41 3.35 -0.95
C TYR A 14 -7.89 3.55 -0.87
N ALA A 15 -7.10 2.56 -1.30
CA ALA A 15 -5.64 2.66 -1.32
C ALA A 15 -5.14 3.77 -2.27
N GLU A 16 -5.77 3.92 -3.43
CA GLU A 16 -5.48 4.99 -4.41
C GLU A 16 -5.94 6.36 -3.87
N ALA A 17 -7.16 6.45 -3.34
CA ALA A 17 -7.68 7.69 -2.76
C ALA A 17 -6.78 8.24 -1.65
N LEU A 18 -6.17 7.33 -0.86
CA LEU A 18 -5.15 7.68 0.12
C LEU A 18 -3.89 8.26 -0.54
N ILE A 19 -3.34 7.61 -1.58
CA ILE A 19 -2.16 8.10 -2.32
C ILE A 19 -2.40 9.52 -2.84
N ILE A 20 -3.51 9.73 -3.54
CA ILE A 20 -3.89 11.03 -4.12
C ILE A 20 -4.03 12.10 -3.04
N SER A 21 -4.67 11.75 -1.91
CA SER A 21 -4.84 12.68 -0.78
C SER A 21 -3.50 13.13 -0.19
N PHE A 22 -2.50 12.25 -0.11
CA PHE A 22 -1.17 12.61 0.37
C PHE A 22 -0.41 13.46 -0.66
N CYS A 23 -0.49 13.11 -1.95
CA CYS A 23 0.18 13.84 -3.03
C CYS A 23 -0.40 15.25 -3.25
N SER A 24 -1.71 15.42 -3.02
CA SER A 24 -2.43 16.70 -3.20
C SER A 24 -2.28 17.65 -2.01
N SER A 25 -1.68 17.21 -0.90
CA SER A 25 -1.43 18.07 0.26
C SER A 25 -0.30 19.06 -0.05
N GLY A 26 -0.65 20.18 -0.67
CA GLY A 26 0.26 21.18 -1.27
C GLY A 26 1.16 21.97 -0.31
N GLY A 27 1.47 21.46 0.87
CA GLY A 27 2.33 22.15 1.84
C GLY A 27 3.78 21.65 1.86
N SER A 28 4.65 22.46 2.46
CA SER A 28 6.07 22.18 2.66
C SER A 28 6.40 22.14 4.15
N GLY A 29 7.12 21.12 4.61
CA GLY A 29 7.64 21.04 5.99
C GLY A 29 7.62 19.62 6.58
N GLU A 30 8.32 19.44 7.69
CA GLU A 30 8.53 18.15 8.38
C GLU A 30 7.23 17.45 8.82
N GLN A 31 6.18 18.23 9.12
CA GLN A 31 4.87 17.69 9.51
C GLN A 31 4.17 16.98 8.35
N ILE A 32 4.31 17.50 7.13
CA ILE A 32 3.75 16.90 5.91
C ILE A 32 4.59 15.70 5.49
N ASP A 33 5.90 15.77 5.70
CA ASP A 33 6.80 14.64 5.48
C ASP A 33 6.42 13.42 6.34
N ASN A 34 6.08 13.65 7.61
CA ASN A 34 5.59 12.62 8.51
C ASN A 34 4.20 12.09 8.11
N GLN A 35 3.31 12.95 7.60
CA GLN A 35 1.99 12.51 7.10
C GLN A 35 2.12 11.60 5.88
N ILE A 36 3.00 11.94 4.94
CA ILE A 36 3.31 11.11 3.77
C ILE A 36 3.88 9.77 4.21
N ILE A 37 4.87 9.77 5.12
CA ILE A 37 5.45 8.53 5.65
C ILE A 37 4.39 7.65 6.33
N ASN A 38 3.51 8.25 7.14
CA ASN A 38 2.43 7.53 7.80
C ASN A 38 1.42 6.96 6.79
N GLY A 39 1.10 7.73 5.74
CA GLY A 39 0.25 7.29 4.65
C GLY A 39 0.79 6.08 3.89
N LEU A 40 2.06 6.15 3.49
CA LEU A 40 2.76 5.04 2.85
C LEU A 40 2.78 3.79 3.74
N ASN A 41 3.09 3.95 5.03
CA ASN A 41 3.08 2.84 6.00
C ASN A 41 1.67 2.25 6.17
N PHE A 42 0.64 3.08 6.14
CA PHE A 42 -0.74 2.64 6.26
C PHE A 42 -1.17 1.79 5.05
N ILE A 43 -0.86 2.23 3.83
CA ILE A 43 -1.15 1.47 2.59
C ILE A 43 -0.44 0.11 2.61
N VAL A 44 0.86 0.09 2.94
CA VAL A 44 1.64 -1.15 3.03
C VAL A 44 1.03 -2.10 4.06
N ASN A 45 0.70 -1.60 5.26
CA ASN A 45 0.07 -2.42 6.28
C ASN A 45 -1.30 -2.95 5.84
N PHE A 46 -2.13 -2.11 5.23
CA PHE A 46 -3.43 -2.51 4.72
C PHE A 46 -3.30 -3.68 3.72
N ILE A 47 -2.46 -3.54 2.69
CA ILE A 47 -2.24 -4.59 1.67
C ILE A 47 -1.63 -5.84 2.30
N LYS A 48 -0.66 -5.69 3.21
CA LYS A 48 -0.03 -6.80 3.93
C LYS A 48 -1.04 -7.58 4.78
N GLU A 49 -1.92 -6.88 5.47
CA GLU A 49 -2.93 -7.49 6.32
C GLU A 49 -4.03 -8.14 5.49
N LEU A 50 -4.42 -7.56 4.34
CA LEU A 50 -5.24 -8.26 3.35
C LEU A 50 -4.54 -9.54 2.87
N HIS A 51 -3.25 -9.50 2.56
CA HIS A 51 -2.53 -10.65 2.04
C HIS A 51 -2.30 -11.76 3.09
N LYS A 52 -2.00 -11.41 4.35
CA LYS A 52 -1.63 -12.37 5.42
C LYS A 52 -2.70 -12.61 6.47
N GLY A 53 -3.80 -11.87 6.42
CA GLY A 53 -4.78 -11.79 7.50
C GLY A 53 -4.24 -11.04 8.72
N ARG A 54 -5.10 -10.88 9.74
CA ARG A 54 -4.70 -10.40 11.08
C ARG A 54 -4.99 -11.49 12.10
N ASN A 55 -4.00 -11.84 12.92
CA ASN A 55 -4.12 -12.87 13.96
C ASN A 55 -4.23 -12.30 15.39
N ASN A 56 -4.49 -11.00 15.53
CA ASN A 56 -4.66 -10.36 16.84
C ASN A 56 -6.10 -10.54 17.36
N HIS A 57 -6.23 -10.88 18.65
CA HIS A 57 -7.53 -11.17 19.29
C HIS A 57 -8.57 -10.03 19.15
N GLN A 58 -8.13 -8.79 18.95
CA GLN A 58 -9.00 -7.62 18.87
C GLN A 58 -9.59 -7.38 17.46
N GLN A 59 -8.93 -7.82 16.38
CA GLN A 59 -9.36 -7.53 15.01
C GLN A 59 -9.01 -8.65 14.02
N TYR A 60 -9.29 -9.89 14.41
CA TYR A 60 -9.03 -11.07 13.58
C TYR A 60 -9.74 -11.03 12.22
N PHE A 61 -9.03 -11.37 11.14
CA PHE A 61 -9.64 -11.75 9.87
C PHE A 61 -8.72 -12.67 9.07
N GLN A 62 -9.34 -13.53 8.26
CA GLN A 62 -8.63 -14.47 7.40
C GLN A 62 -7.88 -13.76 6.27
N PRO A 63 -6.73 -14.29 5.81
CA PRO A 63 -6.08 -13.82 4.61
C PRO A 63 -7.06 -13.71 3.44
N GLN A 64 -7.02 -12.57 2.74
CA GLN A 64 -7.74 -12.29 1.51
C GLN A 64 -6.76 -11.87 0.41
N PRO A 65 -5.93 -12.79 -0.09
CA PRO A 65 -4.95 -12.48 -1.13
C PRO A 65 -5.61 -11.88 -2.37
N ALA A 66 -6.78 -12.39 -2.79
CA ALA A 66 -7.48 -11.87 -3.96
C ALA A 66 -7.73 -10.35 -3.90
N LEU A 67 -8.14 -9.82 -2.73
CA LEU A 67 -8.31 -8.39 -2.52
C LEU A 67 -6.98 -7.64 -2.49
N ALA A 68 -5.94 -8.22 -1.90
CA ALA A 68 -4.60 -7.64 -1.91
C ALA A 68 -4.06 -7.48 -3.34
N ARG A 69 -4.34 -8.44 -4.23
CA ARG A 69 -3.99 -8.37 -5.65
C ARG A 69 -4.73 -7.25 -6.37
N ILE A 70 -6.05 -7.14 -6.18
CA ILE A 70 -6.83 -6.07 -6.81
C ILE A 70 -6.31 -4.70 -6.38
N CYS A 71 -5.97 -4.52 -5.10
CA CYS A 71 -5.33 -3.28 -4.64
C CYS A 71 -3.99 -2.99 -5.32
N TYR A 72 -3.18 -4.03 -5.57
CA TYR A 72 -1.92 -3.86 -6.31
C TYR A 72 -2.18 -3.42 -7.76
N GLU A 73 -3.06 -4.13 -8.46
CA GLU A 73 -3.45 -3.84 -9.85
C GLU A 73 -3.97 -2.41 -9.97
N GLN A 74 -4.83 -1.95 -9.06
CA GLN A 74 -5.32 -0.57 -9.01
C GLN A 74 -4.20 0.47 -8.86
N ILE A 75 -3.25 0.23 -7.94
CA ILE A 75 -2.13 1.16 -7.71
C ILE A 75 -1.19 1.23 -8.93
N GLU A 76 -1.05 0.14 -9.68
CA GLU A 76 -0.26 0.10 -10.90
C GLU A 76 -0.99 0.75 -12.08
N GLU A 77 -2.26 0.41 -12.31
CA GLU A 77 -3.06 0.90 -13.44
C GLU A 77 -3.36 2.40 -13.37
N GLU A 78 -3.55 2.96 -12.17
CA GLU A 78 -4.01 4.34 -11.98
C GLU A 78 -2.89 5.31 -11.61
N ALA A 79 -1.70 5.11 -12.18
CA ALA A 79 -0.57 6.01 -12.01
C ALA A 79 -0.10 6.20 -10.54
N GLY A 80 -0.56 5.40 -9.58
CA GLY A 80 -0.19 5.54 -8.17
C GLY A 80 1.32 5.43 -7.94
N ASN A 81 2.00 4.64 -8.76
CA ASN A 81 3.47 4.57 -8.80
C ASN A 81 4.12 5.86 -9.35
N GLU A 82 3.53 6.49 -10.36
CA GLU A 82 4.01 7.73 -10.96
C GLU A 82 3.79 8.93 -10.04
N GLU A 83 2.65 8.98 -9.34
CA GLU A 83 2.40 10.02 -8.32
C GLU A 83 3.41 9.96 -7.19
N ILE A 84 3.72 8.75 -6.71
CA ILE A 84 4.79 8.54 -5.72
C ILE A 84 6.13 9.03 -6.29
N ASP A 85 6.49 8.66 -7.52
CA ASP A 85 7.76 9.07 -8.13
C ASP A 85 7.85 10.60 -8.38
N ILE A 86 6.74 11.26 -8.73
CA ILE A 86 6.64 12.72 -8.82
C ILE A 86 6.87 13.35 -7.45
N LEU A 87 6.20 12.84 -6.41
CA LEU A 87 6.37 13.31 -5.02
C LEU A 87 7.83 13.17 -4.55
N LEU A 88 8.52 12.11 -4.98
CA LEU A 88 9.94 11.88 -4.67
C LEU A 88 10.92 12.80 -5.41
N ASN A 89 10.55 13.28 -6.59
CA ASN A 89 11.41 14.14 -7.42
C ASN A 89 11.24 15.64 -7.12
N ASN A 90 10.10 16.05 -6.55
CA ASN A 90 9.73 17.47 -6.46
C ASN A 90 10.31 18.25 -5.24
N LYS A 91 11.10 17.63 -4.34
CA LYS A 91 11.39 18.24 -3.00
C LYS A 91 12.86 18.32 -2.50
N GLY A 92 13.89 18.22 -3.34
CA GLY A 92 15.27 18.59 -2.98
C GLY A 92 15.99 17.74 -1.89
N GLN A 93 17.10 18.22 -1.31
CA GLN A 93 18.06 17.40 -0.52
C GLN A 93 17.65 17.02 0.92
N GLN A 94 16.61 17.63 1.52
CA GLN A 94 16.12 17.25 2.87
C GLN A 94 15.26 15.95 2.86
N TYR A 95 14.96 15.40 1.67
CA TYR A 95 13.94 14.37 1.42
C TYR A 95 14.39 12.91 1.46
N ASN A 96 15.56 12.61 2.04
CA ASN A 96 16.09 11.25 2.06
C ASN A 96 15.15 10.24 2.76
N LYS A 97 14.46 10.65 3.84
CA LYS A 97 13.59 9.74 4.61
C LYS A 97 12.34 9.30 3.84
N ILE A 98 11.62 10.23 3.20
CA ILE A 98 10.43 9.90 2.39
C ILE A 98 10.83 9.04 1.20
N LYS A 99 11.93 9.38 0.53
CA LYS A 99 12.44 8.60 -0.60
C LYS A 99 12.81 7.18 -0.21
N ILE A 100 13.48 7.00 0.92
CA ILE A 100 13.78 5.66 1.47
C ILE A 100 12.47 4.93 1.77
N GLN A 101 11.49 5.60 2.35
CA GLN A 101 10.26 4.96 2.78
C GLN A 101 9.31 4.61 1.64
N ALA A 102 9.20 5.45 0.63
CA ALA A 102 8.46 5.15 -0.59
C ALA A 102 9.09 3.97 -1.35
N LYS A 103 10.42 3.95 -1.49
CA LYS A 103 11.12 2.80 -2.08
C LYS A 103 10.89 1.51 -1.29
N LYS A 104 10.90 1.60 0.04
CA LYS A 104 10.61 0.47 0.92
C LYS A 104 9.18 -0.01 0.75
N ALA A 105 8.20 0.91 0.73
CA ALA A 105 6.80 0.60 0.50
C ALA A 105 6.57 -0.09 -0.84
N LYS A 106 7.11 0.46 -1.93
CA LYS A 106 7.06 -0.13 -3.28
C LYS A 106 7.64 -1.55 -3.30
N LYS A 107 8.79 -1.75 -2.66
CA LYS A 107 9.42 -3.08 -2.54
C LYS A 107 8.59 -4.06 -1.73
N GLU A 108 8.01 -3.64 -0.60
CA GLU A 108 7.18 -4.51 0.23
C GLU A 108 5.89 -4.92 -0.49
N ILE A 109 5.20 -3.97 -1.11
CA ILE A 109 3.99 -4.21 -1.91
C ILE A 109 4.30 -5.17 -3.06
N PHE A 110 5.38 -4.94 -3.80
CA PHE A 110 5.82 -5.82 -4.88
C PHE A 110 6.17 -7.23 -4.41
N ASN A 111 6.87 -7.36 -3.28
CA ASN A 111 7.21 -8.66 -2.71
C ASN A 111 5.95 -9.44 -2.28
N LEU A 112 4.94 -8.76 -1.74
CA LEU A 112 3.65 -9.39 -1.40
C LEU A 112 2.94 -9.90 -2.66
N TYR A 113 2.95 -9.11 -3.74
CA TYR A 113 2.39 -9.51 -5.03
C TYR A 113 3.14 -10.72 -5.64
N ILE A 114 4.47 -10.72 -5.62
CA ILE A 114 5.26 -11.89 -6.06
C ILE A 114 4.94 -13.11 -5.19
N ASN A 115 4.88 -12.96 -3.87
CA ASN A 115 4.56 -14.08 -2.98
C ASN A 115 3.17 -14.67 -3.32
N GLN A 116 2.21 -13.80 -3.60
CA GLN A 116 0.88 -14.19 -4.04
C GLN A 116 0.86 -14.85 -5.43
N SER A 117 1.71 -14.40 -6.34
CA SER A 117 1.79 -14.96 -7.71
C SER A 117 2.57 -16.28 -7.72
N ASN A 118 3.51 -16.44 -6.78
CA ASN A 118 4.31 -17.65 -6.55
C ASN A 118 3.59 -18.67 -5.67
N THR A 119 2.39 -18.38 -5.17
CA THR A 119 1.49 -19.40 -4.63
C THR A 119 0.87 -20.21 -5.78
N GLN A 120 1.73 -20.77 -6.65
CA GLN A 120 1.41 -22.02 -7.31
C GLN A 120 1.23 -23.06 -6.18
N PRO A 121 0.20 -23.92 -6.24
CA PRO A 121 0.10 -25.01 -5.30
C PRO A 121 1.33 -25.90 -5.50
N ASP A 122 2.13 -26.12 -4.46
CA ASP A 122 2.91 -27.35 -4.34
C ASP A 122 1.89 -28.51 -4.26
N GLN A 123 1.33 -28.90 -5.40
CA GLN A 123 0.59 -30.12 -5.60
C GLN A 123 1.43 -31.04 -6.48
N TYR A 124 2.46 -31.62 -5.88
CA TYR A 124 2.98 -32.92 -6.28
C TYR A 124 3.40 -33.68 -5.01
N LEU A 125 2.40 -34.29 -4.36
CA LEU A 125 2.56 -35.52 -3.57
C LEU A 125 1.84 -36.65 -4.32
#